data_AF-A0A3A1XX52-F1
#
_entry.id   AF-A0A3A1XX52-F1
#
_cell.length_a   1.000
_cell.length_b   1.000
_cell.length_c   1.000
_cell.angle_alpha   90.00
_cell.angle_beta   90.00
_cell.angle_gamma   90.00
#
_symmetry.space_group_name_H-M   'P 1'
#
loop_
_entity.id
_entity.type
_entity.pdbx_description
1 polymer ?
#
loop_
_entity_poly.entity_id
_entity_poly.type
_entity_poly.pdbx_seq_one_letter_code
_entity_poly.pdbx_strand_id
1 'polypeptide(L)'
;MDSITAHNLTFEDEVLQVLSSAKDAHPHDVDSSIMAMMCVERDTRFYADTLHAVLSQSILPGTLVIVDCASRVKQTMQTNLQIKINSSKLAGAINTRKSLLQNANNIDSNNAIDSDSKYRPNTNRVNNTRVNNSENKSVHIIIIPISYAHSFGDAIEKSLRKILPCAGVSALWLLHDDSRPADFHCLEYLRETWHNTPTASVLGAKQVDWQGNILHNVGMYAWRHGVHTLTVDGEPD
;
A
#
# COMPACT_ATOMS: atom_id res chain seq x y z
N MET A 1 2.62 30.08 36.93
CA MET A 1 3.16 30.71 35.71
C MET A 1 3.59 29.56 34.83
N ASP A 2 2.63 28.88 34.21
CA ASP A 2 2.92 27.73 33.34
C ASP A 2 2.60 28.18 31.92
N SER A 3 3.65 28.62 31.22
CA SER A 3 3.57 29.02 29.83
C SER A 3 3.42 27.75 29.00
N ILE A 4 2.17 27.37 28.69
CA ILE A 4 1.87 26.34 27.69
C ILE A 4 2.34 26.90 26.36
N THR A 5 3.57 26.56 25.99
CA THR A 5 4.09 26.82 24.65
C THR A 5 3.37 25.82 23.75
N ALA A 6 2.27 26.25 23.11
CA ALA A 6 1.67 25.49 22.04
C ALA A 6 2.75 25.32 20.96
N HIS A 7 3.35 24.13 20.87
CA HIS A 7 4.16 23.79 19.71
C HIS A 7 3.24 23.87 18.50
N ASN A 8 3.46 24.88 17.65
CA ASN A 8 2.87 24.91 16.33
C ASN A 8 3.51 23.75 15.54
N LEU A 9 2.83 22.62 15.50
CA LEU A 9 3.18 21.50 14.63
C LEU A 9 3.19 22.03 13.20
N THR A 10 4.30 21.80 12.49
CA THR A 10 4.38 22.12 11.07
C THR A 10 3.66 21.03 10.26
N PHE A 11 3.27 21.34 9.03
CA PHE A 11 2.68 20.31 8.13
C PHE A 11 3.62 19.12 7.92
N GLU A 12 4.94 19.36 7.95
CA GLU A 12 5.93 18.29 7.93
C GLU A 12 5.82 17.39 9.16
N ASP A 13 5.67 17.97 10.36
CA ASP A 13 5.52 17.20 11.60
C ASP A 13 4.24 16.35 11.56
N GLU A 14 3.15 16.87 11.00
CA GLU A 14 1.90 16.11 10.80
C GLU A 14 2.11 14.92 9.86
N VAL A 15 2.77 15.15 8.72
CA VAL A 15 3.11 14.08 7.78
C VAL A 15 3.96 13.03 8.48
N LEU A 16 5.06 13.43 9.13
CA LEU A 16 5.96 12.53 9.85
C LEU A 16 5.26 11.76 10.97
N GLN A 17 4.29 12.38 11.65
CA GLN A 17 3.48 11.73 12.67
C GLN A 17 2.63 10.61 12.07
N VAL A 18 1.93 10.84 10.95
CA VAL A 18 1.16 9.78 10.27
C VAL A 18 2.07 8.71 9.69
N LEU A 19 3.25 9.08 9.18
CA LEU A 19 4.25 8.10 8.72
C LEU A 19 4.83 7.26 9.86
N SER A 20 4.85 7.79 11.08
CA SER A 20 5.32 7.05 12.25
C SER A 20 4.35 5.95 12.66
N SER A 21 3.02 6.20 12.57
CA SER A 21 2.01 5.17 12.83
C SER A 21 1.96 4.10 11.73
N ALA A 22 2.33 4.46 10.50
CA ALA A 22 2.49 3.49 9.41
C ALA A 22 3.59 2.44 9.64
N LYS A 23 4.50 2.63 10.60
CA LYS A 23 5.48 1.59 10.95
C LYS A 23 4.84 0.34 11.54
N ASP A 24 3.64 0.47 12.08
CA ASP A 24 2.85 -0.65 12.59
C ASP A 24 2.05 -1.35 11.47
N ALA A 25 2.05 -0.80 10.25
CA ALA A 25 1.51 -1.50 9.09
C ALA A 25 2.41 -2.69 8.72
N HIS A 26 1.79 -3.77 8.26
CA HIS A 26 2.47 -5.00 7.88
C HIS A 26 2.19 -5.36 6.42
N PRO A 27 2.56 -4.50 5.44
CA PRO A 27 2.37 -4.82 4.04
C PRO A 27 3.20 -6.06 3.68
N HIS A 28 2.68 -6.84 2.75
CA HIS A 28 3.42 -8.00 2.23
C HIS A 28 4.23 -7.65 0.98
N ASP A 29 4.07 -6.45 0.41
CA ASP A 29 4.91 -5.96 -0.68
C ASP A 29 4.98 -4.41 -0.74
N VAL A 30 6.01 -3.90 -1.42
CA VAL A 30 6.11 -2.50 -1.86
C VAL A 30 6.39 -2.54 -3.35
N ASP A 31 5.51 -1.95 -4.16
CA ASP A 31 5.65 -1.92 -5.61
C ASP A 31 6.35 -0.62 -6.07
N SER A 32 7.63 -0.73 -6.41
CA SER A 32 8.45 0.39 -6.86
C SER A 32 7.98 1.05 -8.16
N SER A 33 7.15 0.37 -8.97
CA SER A 33 6.67 0.92 -10.24
C SER A 33 5.43 1.80 -10.10
N ILE A 34 4.84 1.87 -8.89
CA ILE A 34 3.66 2.68 -8.60
C ILE A 34 4.06 3.92 -7.81
N MET A 35 3.66 5.10 -8.31
CA MET A 35 3.74 6.37 -7.58
C MET A 35 2.35 6.81 -7.16
N ALA A 36 2.10 6.87 -5.85
CA ALA A 36 0.91 7.51 -5.31
C ALA A 36 1.11 9.03 -5.27
N MET A 37 0.11 9.79 -5.71
CA MET A 37 0.11 11.26 -5.64
C MET A 37 -1.18 11.72 -4.95
N MET A 38 -1.04 12.34 -3.79
CA MET A 38 -2.14 12.85 -2.97
C MET A 38 -2.13 14.38 -2.98
N CYS A 39 -3.14 14.99 -3.58
CA CYS A 39 -3.37 16.43 -3.46
C CYS A 39 -3.94 16.75 -2.08
N VAL A 40 -3.33 17.71 -1.39
CA VAL A 40 -3.76 18.16 -0.07
C VAL A 40 -4.11 19.63 -0.14
N GLU A 41 -5.36 19.94 0.18
CA GLU A 41 -5.88 21.31 0.15
C GLU A 41 -5.75 21.97 1.52
N ARG A 42 -6.43 23.12 1.71
CA ARG A 42 -6.44 23.82 3.00
C ARG A 42 -7.25 23.08 4.06
N ASP A 43 -8.28 22.35 3.63
CA ASP A 43 -9.13 21.59 4.52
C ASP A 43 -8.52 20.20 4.77
N THR A 44 -7.84 20.05 5.89
CA THR A 44 -7.10 18.82 6.22
C THR A 44 -7.89 17.85 7.10
N ARG A 45 -9.21 18.07 7.30
CA ARG A 45 -10.02 17.27 8.22
C ARG A 45 -9.98 15.77 7.93
N PHE A 46 -9.84 15.39 6.67
CA PHE A 46 -9.80 14.01 6.22
C PHE A 46 -8.38 13.51 5.88
N TYR A 47 -7.42 14.43 5.76
CA TYR A 47 -6.08 14.15 5.26
C TYR A 47 -5.36 13.05 6.06
N ALA A 48 -5.37 13.15 7.40
CA ALA A 48 -4.67 12.20 8.25
C ALA A 48 -5.23 10.77 8.08
N ASP A 49 -6.55 10.63 8.03
CA ASP A 49 -7.23 9.35 7.84
C ASP A 49 -6.97 8.78 6.44
N THR A 50 -6.98 9.63 5.41
CA THR A 50 -6.67 9.24 4.03
C THR A 50 -5.23 8.76 3.90
N LEU A 51 -4.27 9.51 4.45
CA LEU A 51 -2.87 9.14 4.44
C LEU A 51 -2.62 7.84 5.22
N HIS A 52 -3.26 7.69 6.39
CA HIS A 52 -3.19 6.46 7.16
C HIS A 52 -3.76 5.26 6.37
N ALA A 53 -4.87 5.41 5.67
CA ALA A 53 -5.47 4.37 4.84
C ALA A 53 -4.59 3.96 3.65
N VAL A 54 -3.89 4.90 3.02
CA VAL A 54 -2.88 4.62 1.98
C VAL A 54 -1.70 3.85 2.56
N LEU A 55 -1.24 4.20 3.75
CA LEU A 55 -0.12 3.54 4.42
C LEU A 55 -0.49 2.21 5.08
N SER A 56 -1.78 1.91 5.17
CA SER A 56 -2.32 0.64 5.69
C SER A 56 -2.59 -0.38 4.59
N GLN A 57 -2.31 -0.06 3.31
CA GLN A 57 -2.51 -1.01 2.21
C GLN A 57 -1.59 -2.23 2.37
N SER A 58 -2.10 -3.39 1.97
CA SER A 58 -1.41 -4.69 1.89
C SER A 58 -0.22 -4.67 0.94
N ILE A 59 -0.30 -3.84 -0.10
CA ILE A 59 0.80 -3.44 -0.98
C ILE A 59 0.94 -1.93 -0.89
N LEU A 60 2.15 -1.43 -0.63
CA LEU A 60 2.42 0.01 -0.65
C LEU A 60 2.98 0.46 -2.01
N PRO A 61 2.71 1.71 -2.43
CA PRO A 61 3.42 2.32 -3.54
C PRO A 61 4.90 2.54 -3.16
N GLY A 62 5.80 2.44 -4.13
CA GLY A 62 7.22 2.70 -3.90
C GLY A 62 7.55 4.18 -3.72
N THR A 63 6.74 5.06 -4.30
CA THR A 63 6.83 6.51 -4.09
C THR A 63 5.47 7.06 -3.66
N LEU A 64 5.45 7.85 -2.58
CA LEU A 64 4.29 8.61 -2.14
C LEU A 64 4.60 10.11 -2.25
N VAL A 65 3.87 10.81 -3.11
CA VAL A 65 3.99 12.25 -3.32
C VAL A 65 2.80 12.94 -2.66
N ILE A 66 3.09 13.84 -1.72
CA ILE A 66 2.12 14.72 -1.08
C ILE A 66 2.22 16.08 -1.77
N VAL A 67 1.20 16.41 -2.54
CA VAL A 67 1.11 17.64 -3.31
C VAL A 67 0.40 18.68 -2.46
N ASP A 68 1.16 19.56 -1.81
CA ASP A 68 0.62 20.61 -0.95
C ASP A 68 0.11 21.79 -1.78
N CYS A 69 -1.21 21.84 -1.97
CA CYS A 69 -1.90 22.91 -2.69
C CYS A 69 -2.22 24.12 -1.80
N ALA A 70 -1.98 24.02 -0.49
CA ALA A 70 -2.24 25.10 0.48
C ALA A 70 -1.01 25.99 0.73
N SER A 71 0.14 25.68 0.12
CA SER A 71 1.41 26.43 0.29
C SER A 71 1.87 26.50 1.76
N ARG A 72 1.70 25.41 2.50
CA ARG A 72 2.20 25.21 3.88
C ARG A 72 3.71 24.96 3.88
N VAL A 73 4.20 24.19 2.92
CA VAL A 73 5.65 24.03 2.69
C VAL A 73 6.14 25.05 1.66
N LYS A 74 7.38 25.51 1.82
CA LYS A 74 8.00 26.52 0.92
C LYS A 74 8.87 25.90 -0.17
N GLN A 75 9.38 24.70 0.07
CA GLN A 75 10.29 23.99 -0.82
C GLN A 75 9.92 22.51 -0.87
N THR A 76 10.36 21.84 -1.93
CA THR A 76 10.20 20.38 -2.02
C THR A 76 11.00 19.70 -0.91
N MET A 77 10.38 18.71 -0.28
CA MET A 77 10.97 17.93 0.81
C MET A 77 10.95 16.45 0.42
N GLN A 78 11.95 15.71 0.87
CA GLN A 78 12.09 14.29 0.54
C GLN A 78 12.57 13.52 1.76
N THR A 79 12.00 12.33 1.97
CA THR A 79 12.41 11.40 3.01
C THR A 79 12.18 9.96 2.55
N ASN A 80 12.66 9.00 3.33
CA ASN A 80 12.46 7.58 3.07
C ASN A 80 11.89 6.91 4.32
N LEU A 81 10.84 6.12 4.13
CA LEU A 81 10.24 5.30 5.17
C LEU A 81 10.67 3.84 4.98
N GLN A 82 11.36 3.29 5.98
CA GLN A 82 11.75 1.88 5.99
C GLN A 82 10.59 1.04 6.54
N ILE A 83 10.15 0.06 5.75
CA ILE A 83 9.03 -0.82 6.01
C ILE A 83 9.54 -2.26 6.10
N LYS A 84 9.11 -2.98 7.14
CA LYS A 84 9.37 -4.42 7.29
C LYS A 84 8.30 -5.20 6.56
N ILE A 85 8.71 -6.06 5.64
CA ILE A 85 7.84 -6.94 4.89
C ILE A 85 8.03 -8.38 5.36
N ASN A 86 6.92 -9.03 5.68
CA ASN A 86 6.91 -10.44 5.99
C ASN A 86 6.92 -11.25 4.68
N SER A 87 8.09 -11.74 4.27
CA SER A 87 8.19 -12.59 3.06
C SER A 87 7.64 -14.01 3.32
N SER A 88 6.31 -14.13 3.41
CA SER A 88 5.63 -15.41 3.64
C SER A 88 5.65 -16.32 2.40
N LYS A 89 5.70 -15.73 1.19
CA LYS A 89 5.56 -16.47 -0.08
C LYS A 89 6.73 -17.41 -0.38
N LEU A 90 7.96 -17.09 0.03
CA LEU A 90 9.12 -17.98 -0.18
C LEU A 90 9.29 -19.01 0.94
N ALA A 91 9.03 -18.62 2.20
CA ALA A 91 9.18 -19.49 3.36
C ALA A 91 8.21 -20.69 3.33
N GLY A 92 6.96 -20.48 2.89
CA GLY A 92 5.97 -21.56 2.72
C GLY A 92 6.41 -22.59 1.67
N ALA A 93 6.85 -22.13 0.50
CA ALA A 93 7.26 -23.02 -0.60
C ALA A 93 8.51 -23.86 -0.27
N ILE A 94 9.48 -23.29 0.46
CA ILE A 94 10.69 -23.99 0.89
C ILE A 94 10.37 -25.05 1.96
N ASN A 95 9.47 -24.74 2.89
CA ASN A 95 9.05 -25.69 3.93
C ASN A 95 8.29 -26.89 3.33
N THR A 96 7.43 -26.65 2.33
CA THR A 96 6.72 -27.73 1.62
C THR A 96 7.67 -28.64 0.86
N ARG A 97 8.70 -28.09 0.18
CA ARG A 97 9.73 -28.92 -0.49
C ARG A 97 10.59 -29.71 0.48
N LYS A 98 11.00 -29.14 1.62
CA LYS A 98 11.76 -29.88 2.64
C LYS A 98 10.94 -31.03 3.24
N SER A 99 9.65 -30.80 3.49
CA SER A 99 8.71 -31.84 3.95
C SER A 99 8.58 -32.98 2.93
N LEU A 100 8.40 -32.65 1.64
CA LEU A 100 8.27 -33.66 0.57
C LEU A 100 9.56 -34.46 0.35
N LEU A 101 10.73 -33.82 0.43
CA LEU A 101 12.03 -34.50 0.30
C LEU A 101 12.37 -35.37 1.52
N GLN A 102 11.92 -35.02 2.72
CA GLN A 102 12.08 -35.88 3.90
C GLN A 102 11.14 -37.09 3.89
N ASN A 103 9.92 -36.94 3.37
CA ASN A 103 8.99 -38.07 3.22
C ASN A 103 9.43 -39.04 2.12
N ALA A 104 10.10 -38.57 1.06
CA ALA A 104 10.65 -39.43 0.02
C ALA A 104 11.78 -40.34 0.52
N ASN A 105 12.56 -39.90 1.52
CA ASN A 105 13.67 -40.67 2.09
C ASN A 105 13.23 -41.71 3.15
N ASN A 106 11.94 -41.81 3.46
CA ASN A 106 11.40 -42.74 4.46
C ASN A 106 10.60 -43.91 3.86
N ILE A 107 10.55 -44.04 2.53
CA ILE A 107 9.74 -45.06 1.85
C ILE A 107 10.57 -46.32 1.47
N ASP A 108 11.91 -46.24 1.49
CA ASP A 108 12.77 -47.35 1.00
C ASP A 108 13.46 -48.20 2.08
N SER A 109 12.94 -48.23 3.32
CA SER A 109 13.60 -48.95 4.43
C SER A 109 12.67 -49.85 5.24
N ASN A 110 11.71 -50.55 4.60
CA ASN A 110 10.90 -51.56 5.28
C ASN A 110 10.86 -52.87 4.47
N ASN A 111 11.98 -53.60 4.47
CA ASN A 111 11.99 -55.06 4.31
C ASN A 111 13.41 -55.61 4.55
N ALA A 112 13.78 -55.83 5.81
CA ALA A 112 14.66 -56.92 6.21
C ALA A 112 14.53 -57.14 7.72
N ILE A 113 14.20 -58.37 8.08
CA ILE A 113 14.08 -58.90 9.43
C ILE A 113 15.49 -59.24 9.93
N ASP A 114 15.72 -58.95 11.22
CA ASP A 114 16.55 -59.67 12.19
C ASP A 114 17.84 -59.04 12.77
N SER A 115 17.93 -59.25 14.08
CA SER A 115 19.08 -59.25 15.00
C SER A 115 19.72 -57.94 15.50
N ASP A 116 19.51 -57.73 16.80
CA ASP A 116 20.42 -57.14 17.81
C ASP A 116 21.13 -55.81 17.52
N SER A 117 20.63 -54.74 18.14
CA SER A 117 21.49 -53.69 18.71
C SER A 117 20.67 -52.70 19.55
N LYS A 118 21.17 -52.43 20.76
CA LYS A 118 20.71 -51.38 21.68
C LYS A 118 20.81 -50.01 21.01
N TYR A 119 19.71 -49.48 20.50
CA TYR A 119 19.64 -48.07 20.15
C TYR A 119 18.26 -47.52 20.52
N ARG A 120 18.20 -46.72 21.60
CA ARG A 120 17.04 -45.89 21.91
C ARG A 120 17.01 -44.74 20.89
N PRO A 121 15.98 -44.59 20.04
CA PRO A 121 15.88 -43.41 19.21
C PRO A 121 15.54 -42.22 20.10
N ASN A 122 16.48 -41.28 20.15
CA ASN A 122 16.27 -39.95 20.69
C ASN A 122 15.15 -39.29 19.88
N THR A 123 14.02 -38.97 20.50
CA THR A 123 12.94 -38.25 19.86
C THR A 123 13.44 -36.86 19.53
N ASN A 124 13.91 -36.68 18.30
CA ASN A 124 14.28 -35.38 17.74
C ASN A 124 13.03 -34.48 17.79
N ARG A 125 12.93 -33.67 18.84
CA ARG A 125 12.09 -32.47 18.86
C ARG A 125 12.55 -31.61 17.69
N VAL A 126 11.77 -31.64 16.62
CA VAL A 126 11.91 -30.72 15.50
C VAL A 126 11.61 -29.32 16.05
N ASN A 127 12.67 -28.60 16.39
CA ASN A 127 12.58 -27.17 16.67
C ASN A 127 12.22 -26.50 15.33
N ASN A 128 10.92 -26.32 15.11
CA ASN A 128 10.38 -25.45 14.06
C ASN A 128 10.80 -24.01 14.35
N THR A 129 12.06 -23.71 14.07
CA THR A 129 12.57 -22.35 14.06
C THR A 129 11.91 -21.68 12.86
N ARG A 130 10.79 -20.98 13.08
CA ARG A 130 10.17 -20.13 12.05
C ARG A 130 11.24 -19.16 11.57
N VAL A 131 11.78 -19.42 10.38
CA VAL A 131 12.64 -18.45 9.68
C VAL A 131 11.72 -17.32 9.24
N ASN A 132 11.51 -16.35 10.13
CA ASN A 132 10.85 -15.10 9.79
C ASN A 132 11.81 -14.32 8.90
N ASN A 133 11.76 -14.59 7.60
CA ASN A 133 12.57 -13.86 6.63
C ASN A 133 11.89 -12.50 6.41
N SER A 134 12.17 -11.54 7.28
CA SER A 134 11.69 -10.16 7.14
C SER A 134 12.63 -9.39 6.22
N GLU A 135 12.12 -8.86 5.13
CA GLU A 135 12.86 -7.97 4.22
C GLU A 135 12.52 -6.52 4.56
N ASN A 136 13.52 -5.63 4.56
CA ASN A 136 13.27 -4.20 4.68
C ASN A 136 13.16 -3.59 3.28
N LYS A 137 12.03 -2.98 2.95
CA LYS A 137 11.87 -2.17 1.74
C LYS A 137 11.68 -0.71 2.12
N SER A 138 12.01 0.18 1.19
CA SER A 138 11.90 1.63 1.37
C SER A 138 10.74 2.18 0.54
N VAL A 139 9.92 3.01 1.15
CA VAL A 139 8.96 3.89 0.47
C VAL A 139 9.56 5.28 0.41
N HIS A 140 9.70 5.82 -0.80
CA HIS A 140 10.19 7.18 -1.01
C HIS A 140 9.05 8.18 -0.84
N ILE A 141 9.26 9.24 -0.08
CA ILE A 141 8.22 10.21 0.25
C ILE A 141 8.68 11.58 -0.20
N ILE A 142 7.83 12.27 -0.96
CA ILE A 142 8.11 13.60 -1.50
C ILE A 142 6.96 14.53 -1.12
N ILE A 143 7.24 15.68 -0.51
CA ILE A 143 6.26 16.74 -0.30
C ILE A 143 6.58 17.87 -1.27
N ILE A 144 5.62 18.27 -2.10
CA ILE A 144 5.83 19.26 -3.16
C ILE A 144 4.86 20.43 -2.94
N PRO A 145 5.35 21.68 -2.75
CA PRO A 145 4.49 22.85 -2.76
C PRO A 145 4.00 23.13 -4.18
N ILE A 146 2.69 23.26 -4.35
CA ILE A 146 2.05 23.75 -5.58
C ILE A 146 1.21 24.96 -5.24
N SER A 147 1.65 26.12 -5.71
CA SER A 147 0.86 27.35 -5.64
C SER A 147 -0.05 27.47 -6.85
N TYR A 148 -1.24 28.02 -6.65
CA TYR A 148 -2.20 28.35 -7.71
C TYR A 148 -2.62 27.14 -8.57
N ALA A 149 -2.89 25.99 -7.97
CA ALA A 149 -3.56 24.90 -8.68
C ALA A 149 -5.03 25.30 -8.95
N HIS A 150 -5.48 25.21 -10.21
CA HIS A 150 -6.85 25.52 -10.60
C HIS A 150 -7.78 24.29 -10.55
N SER A 151 -7.20 23.09 -10.55
CA SER A 151 -7.91 21.83 -10.46
C SER A 151 -6.97 20.73 -9.94
N PHE A 152 -7.55 19.59 -9.58
CA PHE A 152 -6.79 18.38 -9.24
C PHE A 152 -5.77 18.02 -10.34
N GLY A 153 -6.20 18.00 -11.61
CA GLY A 153 -5.33 17.69 -12.75
C GLY A 153 -4.19 18.68 -12.92
N ASP A 154 -4.46 19.98 -12.74
CA ASP A 154 -3.44 21.03 -12.80
C ASP A 154 -2.40 20.91 -11.65
N ALA A 155 -2.84 20.52 -10.46
CA ALA A 155 -1.93 20.21 -9.34
C ALA A 155 -1.01 19.00 -9.65
N ILE A 156 -1.58 17.92 -10.19
CA ILE A 156 -0.82 16.73 -10.60
C ILE A 156 0.16 17.06 -11.74
N GLU A 157 -0.25 17.82 -12.74
CA GLU A 157 0.63 18.21 -13.85
C GLU A 157 1.81 19.07 -13.36
N LYS A 158 1.53 20.10 -12.55
CA LYS A 158 2.57 20.99 -12.01
C LYS A 158 3.54 20.23 -11.08
N SER A 159 3.06 19.26 -10.32
CA SER A 159 3.91 18.43 -9.46
C SER A 159 4.78 17.47 -10.27
N LEU A 160 4.23 16.78 -11.28
CA LEU A 160 5.00 15.94 -12.19
C LEU A 160 6.14 16.71 -12.87
N ARG A 161 5.88 17.94 -13.37
CA ARG A 161 6.91 18.80 -13.97
C ARG A 161 8.10 19.09 -13.03
N LYS A 162 7.91 19.03 -11.71
CA LYS A 162 8.96 19.26 -10.71
C LYS A 162 9.76 18.00 -10.36
N ILE A 163 9.23 16.81 -10.59
CA ILE A 163 9.86 15.53 -10.19
C ILE A 163 10.33 14.68 -11.36
N LEU A 164 9.91 14.99 -12.59
CA LEU A 164 10.38 14.28 -13.76
C LEU A 164 11.91 14.43 -13.94
N PRO A 165 12.61 13.36 -14.37
CA PRO A 165 12.07 12.05 -14.77
C PRO A 165 11.78 11.11 -13.58
N CYS A 166 10.64 10.41 -13.63
CA CYS A 166 10.25 9.39 -12.65
C CYS A 166 10.76 8.01 -13.08
N ALA A 167 12.06 7.75 -12.91
CA ALA A 167 12.68 6.50 -13.34
C ALA A 167 12.02 5.27 -12.67
N GLY A 168 11.64 4.27 -13.47
CA GLY A 168 11.04 3.02 -12.99
C GLY A 168 9.55 3.08 -12.66
N VAL A 169 8.93 4.26 -12.70
CA VAL A 169 7.48 4.42 -12.47
C VAL A 169 6.71 4.11 -13.75
N SER A 170 5.79 3.15 -13.68
CA SER A 170 4.94 2.72 -14.78
C SER A 170 3.47 3.10 -14.60
N ALA A 171 3.07 3.45 -13.38
CA ALA A 171 1.68 3.81 -13.05
C ALA A 171 1.63 4.91 -11.98
N LEU A 172 0.61 5.77 -12.10
CA LEU A 172 0.25 6.77 -11.10
C LEU A 172 -1.03 6.33 -10.39
N TRP A 173 -1.02 6.38 -9.06
CA TRP A 173 -2.22 6.23 -8.25
C TRP A 173 -2.60 7.59 -7.67
N LEU A 174 -3.70 8.15 -8.14
CA LEU A 174 -4.08 9.54 -7.87
C LEU A 174 -5.14 9.60 -6.77
N LEU A 175 -4.89 10.38 -5.72
CA LEU A 175 -5.78 10.53 -4.58
C LEU A 175 -6.00 12.01 -4.22
N HIS A 176 -7.17 12.29 -3.66
CA HIS A 176 -7.45 13.54 -2.96
C HIS A 176 -7.37 13.30 -1.44
N ASP A 177 -7.10 14.33 -0.64
CA ASP A 177 -6.94 14.21 0.82
C ASP A 177 -8.23 13.82 1.56
N ASP A 178 -9.38 13.92 0.91
CA ASP A 178 -10.69 13.50 1.41
C ASP A 178 -11.22 12.19 0.78
N SER A 179 -10.36 11.46 0.05
CA SER A 179 -10.73 10.27 -0.72
C SER A 179 -9.87 9.07 -0.32
N ARG A 180 -10.14 8.51 0.86
CA ARG A 180 -9.41 7.35 1.38
C ARG A 180 -9.77 6.04 0.67
N PRO A 181 -8.83 5.10 0.50
CA PRO A 181 -9.16 3.71 0.18
C PRO A 181 -10.16 3.11 1.18
N ALA A 182 -11.17 2.39 0.69
CA ALA A 182 -12.22 1.82 1.54
C ALA A 182 -11.73 0.65 2.42
N ASP A 183 -10.72 -0.07 1.96
CA ASP A 183 -10.12 -1.19 2.66
C ASP A 183 -8.59 -1.21 2.47
N PHE A 184 -7.94 -2.21 3.05
CA PHE A 184 -6.50 -2.43 2.98
C PHE A 184 -6.03 -3.16 1.70
N HIS A 185 -6.93 -3.51 0.78
CA HIS A 185 -6.60 -4.23 -0.46
C HIS A 185 -6.87 -3.41 -1.74
N CYS A 186 -7.42 -2.21 -1.63
CA CYS A 186 -7.75 -1.34 -2.77
C CYS A 186 -6.62 -1.21 -3.80
N LEU A 187 -5.39 -0.87 -3.38
CA LEU A 187 -4.26 -0.77 -4.30
C LEU A 187 -3.87 -2.14 -4.89
N GLU A 188 -3.93 -3.19 -4.09
CA GLU A 188 -3.64 -4.56 -4.55
C GLU A 188 -4.61 -4.97 -5.66
N TYR A 189 -5.91 -4.75 -5.49
CA TYR A 189 -6.90 -5.06 -6.51
C TYR A 189 -6.75 -4.22 -7.78
N LEU A 190 -6.44 -2.93 -7.67
CA LEU A 190 -6.14 -2.09 -8.84
C LEU A 190 -4.91 -2.60 -9.59
N ARG A 191 -3.85 -2.95 -8.85
CA ARG A 191 -2.60 -3.51 -9.41
C ARG A 191 -2.84 -4.85 -10.09
N GLU A 192 -3.59 -5.76 -9.46
CA GLU A 192 -3.94 -7.07 -10.04
C GLU A 192 -4.79 -6.91 -11.30
N THR A 193 -5.77 -6.00 -11.28
CA THR A 193 -6.60 -5.69 -12.45
C THR A 193 -5.75 -5.18 -13.62
N TRP A 194 -4.79 -4.30 -13.34
CA TRP A 194 -3.86 -3.77 -14.33
C TRP A 194 -2.99 -4.88 -14.94
N HIS A 195 -2.42 -5.76 -14.10
CA HIS A 195 -1.62 -6.90 -14.56
C HIS A 195 -2.42 -7.87 -15.44
N ASN A 196 -3.70 -8.08 -15.11
CA ASN A 196 -4.58 -8.99 -15.84
C ASN A 196 -5.24 -8.36 -17.08
N THR A 197 -5.18 -7.03 -17.21
CA THR A 197 -5.80 -6.28 -18.32
C THR A 197 -4.77 -5.35 -18.98
N PRO A 198 -3.83 -5.90 -19.78
CA PRO A 198 -2.69 -5.14 -20.28
C PRO A 198 -3.05 -3.98 -21.21
N THR A 199 -4.27 -3.94 -21.75
CA THR A 199 -4.77 -2.85 -22.60
C THR A 199 -5.46 -1.72 -21.82
N ALA A 200 -5.66 -1.87 -20.51
CA ALA A 200 -6.28 -0.84 -19.69
C ALA A 200 -5.26 0.24 -19.34
N SER A 201 -5.55 1.49 -19.73
CA SER A 201 -4.69 2.65 -19.42
C SER A 201 -5.12 3.43 -18.18
N VAL A 202 -6.40 3.31 -17.78
CA VAL A 202 -6.97 3.99 -16.62
C VAL A 202 -7.86 3.01 -15.88
N LEU A 203 -7.61 2.88 -14.57
CA LEU A 203 -8.43 2.10 -13.64
C LEU A 203 -8.85 3.01 -12.49
N GLY A 204 -10.09 2.85 -12.05
CA GLY A 204 -10.63 3.62 -10.92
C GLY A 204 -11.46 2.69 -10.03
N ALA A 205 -11.33 2.88 -8.72
CA ALA A 205 -12.20 2.23 -7.76
C ALA A 205 -13.57 2.93 -7.75
N LYS A 206 -14.63 2.18 -7.45
CA LYS A 206 -15.93 2.79 -7.13
C LYS A 206 -15.82 3.53 -5.79
N GLN A 207 -16.59 4.59 -5.66
CA GLN A 207 -16.59 5.41 -4.45
C GLN A 207 -17.79 5.06 -3.59
N VAL A 208 -17.55 4.95 -2.29
CA VAL A 208 -18.55 4.83 -1.24
C VAL A 208 -18.51 6.08 -0.37
N ASP A 209 -19.53 6.28 0.46
CA ASP A 209 -19.51 7.30 1.50
C ASP A 209 -18.33 7.10 2.45
N TRP A 210 -18.04 8.12 3.26
CA TRP A 210 -16.88 8.09 4.15
C TRP A 210 -16.95 6.91 5.15
N GLN A 211 -18.17 6.49 5.51
CA GLN A 211 -18.41 5.36 6.41
C GLN A 211 -18.25 3.99 5.73
N GLY A 212 -18.21 3.95 4.39
CA GLY A 212 -18.07 2.73 3.60
C GLY A 212 -19.36 1.95 3.37
N ASN A 213 -20.52 2.56 3.64
CA ASN A 213 -21.82 1.89 3.63
C ASN A 213 -22.61 2.13 2.35
N ILE A 214 -22.52 3.33 1.78
CA ILE A 214 -23.37 3.74 0.65
C ILE A 214 -22.51 3.93 -0.59
N LEU A 215 -22.81 3.18 -1.65
CA LEU A 215 -22.18 3.37 -2.96
C LEU A 215 -22.65 4.70 -3.58
N HIS A 216 -21.72 5.58 -3.95
CA HIS A 216 -22.05 6.85 -4.59
C HIS A 216 -22.56 6.66 -6.02
N ASN A 217 -21.95 5.74 -6.77
CA ASN A 217 -22.23 5.55 -8.19
C ASN A 217 -21.71 4.19 -8.67
N VAL A 218 -22.43 3.52 -9.58
CA VAL A 218 -21.95 2.28 -10.23
C VAL A 218 -20.99 2.55 -11.37
N GLY A 219 -21.13 3.68 -12.04
CA GLY A 219 -20.27 4.09 -13.13
C GLY A 219 -20.96 5.09 -14.05
N MET A 220 -20.22 5.53 -15.06
CA MET A 220 -20.76 6.40 -16.09
C MET A 220 -20.36 5.87 -17.45
N TYR A 221 -21.15 6.16 -18.47
CA TYR A 221 -20.83 5.88 -19.86
C TYR A 221 -21.01 7.12 -20.72
N ALA A 222 -20.18 7.24 -21.77
CA ALA A 222 -20.33 8.31 -22.74
C ALA A 222 -21.41 7.93 -23.77
N TRP A 223 -22.34 8.84 -24.01
CA TRP A 223 -23.35 8.69 -25.07
C TRP A 223 -23.74 10.06 -25.62
N ARG A 224 -23.79 10.18 -26.95
CA ARG A 224 -24.16 11.41 -27.68
C ARG A 224 -23.51 12.69 -27.13
N HIS A 225 -22.18 12.66 -26.97
CA HIS A 225 -21.37 13.78 -26.44
C HIS A 225 -21.67 14.18 -24.98
N GLY A 226 -22.49 13.38 -24.26
CA GLY A 226 -22.74 13.52 -22.84
C GLY A 226 -22.13 12.36 -22.05
N VAL A 227 -22.05 12.57 -20.74
CA VAL A 227 -21.73 11.53 -19.75
C VAL A 227 -23.02 11.17 -19.04
N HIS A 228 -23.38 9.89 -19.05
CA HIS A 228 -24.58 9.36 -18.43
C HIS A 228 -24.19 8.50 -17.24
N THR A 229 -24.82 8.76 -16.10
CA THR A 229 -24.63 7.99 -14.88
C THR A 229 -25.45 6.72 -14.88
N LEU A 230 -24.85 5.64 -14.42
CA LEU A 230 -25.54 4.42 -14.02
C LEU A 230 -25.89 4.56 -12.54
N THR A 231 -27.12 5.01 -12.26
CA THR A 231 -27.63 5.10 -10.89
C THR A 231 -28.03 3.71 -10.40
N VAL A 232 -27.73 3.45 -9.13
CA VAL A 232 -28.40 2.40 -8.35
C VAL A 232 -29.50 3.12 -7.60
N ASP A 233 -30.74 2.71 -7.77
CA ASP A 233 -31.78 3.13 -6.84
C ASP A 233 -31.39 2.57 -5.48
N GLY A 234 -31.05 3.45 -4.54
CA GLY A 234 -30.63 3.09 -3.19
C GLY A 234 -31.80 2.51 -2.40
N GLU A 235 -32.14 1.24 -2.66
CA GLU A 235 -32.91 0.45 -1.71
C GLU A 235 -31.98 -0.09 -0.62
N PRO A 236 -32.29 0.14 0.66
CA PRO A 236 -31.72 -0.64 1.74
C PRO A 236 -32.35 -2.05 1.73
N ASP A 237 -31.55 -3.08 2.00
CA ASP A 237 -32.07 -4.40 2.42
C ASP A 237 -32.80 -4.30 3.78
#